data_AF-A0A496WS92-F1
#
_entry.id   AF-A0A496WS92-F1
#
_cell.length_a   1.000
_cell.length_b   1.000
_cell.length_c   1.000
_cell.angle_alpha   90.00
_cell.angle_beta   90.00
_cell.angle_gamma   90.00
#
_symmetry.space_group_name_H-M   'P 1'
#
loop_
_entity.id
_entity.type
_entity.pdbx_description
1 polymer ?
#
loop_
_entity_poly.entity_id
_entity_poly.type
_entity_poly.pdbx_seq_one_letter_code
_entity_poly.pdbx_strand_id
1 'polypeptide(L)'
;MFETPPEEFHVAMQTFLSDSIKKIHETQNPARYLRWVKEQGLQYFAAFAEDENPQIAMNMGLATARRIWNATPLKINQYRPDPLQNLGRNDRCYCGSGKKFKQCCQFVYNNIPAMDSEEVWPQLLHSLSPEELTEALEHKVIPTSVLIDIASDAFDDEEYEFTCHTLGMIFEYQADLLKEYGSFAVQLMCDAFDELGNSEQNLTFLEIQRKSEHTLIRGAAWQRTAATHLLAGDSESAWAALHTARKISPDEPTLDTLELYMLLDEGRFDLAMRRAEMLQQQWRRQ
;
A
#
# COMPACT_ATOMS: atom_id res chain seq x y z
N MET A 1 27.89 -17.93 -6.48
CA MET A 1 26.98 -17.18 -7.35
C MET A 1 25.63 -17.83 -7.10
N PHE A 2 24.79 -17.21 -6.26
CA PHE A 2 23.48 -17.79 -5.96
C PHE A 2 22.63 -17.61 -7.21
N GLU A 3 22.30 -18.71 -7.89
CA GLU A 3 21.38 -18.68 -9.03
C GLU A 3 20.06 -18.09 -8.57
N THR A 4 19.48 -17.22 -9.39
CA THR A 4 18.12 -16.69 -9.18
C THR A 4 17.16 -17.88 -9.07
N PRO A 5 16.29 -17.93 -8.06
CA PRO A 5 15.34 -19.03 -7.91
C PRO A 5 14.46 -19.17 -9.17
N PRO A 6 14.05 -20.40 -9.52
CA PRO A 6 13.09 -20.62 -10.60
C PRO A 6 11.79 -19.84 -10.37
N GLU A 7 11.10 -19.43 -11.44
CA GLU A 7 9.81 -18.72 -11.36
C GLU A 7 8.76 -19.50 -10.54
N GLU A 8 8.76 -20.83 -10.67
CA GLU A 8 7.90 -21.74 -9.90
C GLU A 8 8.11 -21.60 -8.37
N PHE A 9 9.34 -21.28 -7.93
CA PHE A 9 9.63 -21.02 -6.51
C PHE A 9 8.93 -19.75 -6.03
N HIS A 10 8.98 -18.69 -6.82
CA HIS A 10 8.33 -17.43 -6.46
C HIS A 10 6.80 -17.61 -6.34
N VAL A 11 6.19 -18.31 -7.30
CA VAL A 11 4.75 -18.60 -7.28
C VAL A 11 4.36 -19.47 -6.08
N ALA A 12 5.09 -20.55 -5.83
CA ALA A 12 4.84 -21.42 -4.68
C ALA A 12 4.97 -20.67 -3.35
N MET A 13 5.97 -19.80 -3.24
CA MET A 13 6.19 -19.00 -2.04
C MET A 13 5.12 -17.94 -1.83
N GLN A 14 4.67 -17.27 -2.89
CA GLN A 14 3.58 -16.30 -2.82
C GLN A 14 2.27 -16.99 -2.40
N THR A 15 2.02 -18.19 -2.93
CA THR A 15 0.84 -18.99 -2.55
C THR A 15 0.91 -19.41 -1.08
N PHE A 16 2.08 -19.90 -0.63
CA PHE A 16 2.29 -20.26 0.77
C PHE A 16 2.10 -19.07 1.72
N LEU A 17 2.54 -17.87 1.32
CA LEU A 17 2.34 -16.63 2.07
C LEU A 17 0.85 -16.32 2.20
N SER A 18 0.13 -16.28 1.09
CA SER A 18 -1.31 -15.98 1.06
C SER A 18 -2.13 -16.97 1.90
N ASP A 19 -1.93 -18.28 1.69
CA ASP A 19 -2.60 -19.32 2.47
C ASP A 19 -2.24 -19.26 3.95
N SER A 20 -0.98 -18.94 4.27
CA SER A 20 -0.56 -18.77 5.65
C SER A 20 -1.29 -17.61 6.33
N ILE A 21 -1.36 -16.45 5.68
CA ILE A 21 -2.01 -15.26 6.23
C ILE A 21 -3.49 -15.50 6.43
N LYS A 22 -4.17 -16.10 5.45
CA LYS A 22 -5.56 -16.53 5.57
C LYS A 22 -5.74 -17.45 6.78
N LYS A 23 -4.84 -18.43 6.96
CA LYS A 23 -4.92 -19.36 8.09
C LYS A 23 -4.65 -18.71 9.44
N ILE A 24 -3.75 -17.74 9.49
CA ILE A 24 -3.48 -16.94 10.68
C ILE A 24 -4.72 -16.12 11.02
N HIS A 25 -5.34 -15.47 10.03
CA HIS A 25 -6.56 -14.69 10.20
C HIS A 25 -7.71 -15.54 10.75
N GLU A 26 -7.96 -16.71 10.16
CA GLU A 26 -9.00 -17.65 10.61
C GLU A 26 -8.78 -18.14 12.05
N THR A 27 -7.53 -18.45 12.41
CA THR A 27 -7.25 -19.17 13.65
C THR A 27 -6.91 -18.27 14.83
N GLN A 28 -6.33 -17.09 14.57
CA GLN A 28 -5.78 -16.15 15.55
C GLN A 28 -4.94 -16.88 16.63
N ASN A 29 -4.33 -18.03 16.28
CA ASN A 29 -3.70 -18.91 17.26
C ASN A 29 -2.44 -19.58 16.67
N PRO A 30 -1.26 -19.37 17.30
CA PRO A 30 0.01 -19.83 16.73
C PRO A 30 0.12 -21.35 16.68
N ALA A 31 -0.44 -22.05 17.67
CA ALA A 31 -0.36 -23.50 17.72
C ALA A 31 -1.22 -24.16 16.64
N ARG A 32 -2.39 -23.59 16.34
CA ARG A 32 -3.27 -24.06 15.25
C ARG A 32 -2.64 -23.79 13.89
N TYR A 33 -2.11 -22.59 13.67
CA TYR A 33 -1.41 -22.24 12.44
C TYR A 33 -0.19 -23.14 12.20
N LEU A 34 0.72 -23.26 13.18
CA LEU A 34 1.93 -24.09 13.02
C LEU A 34 1.61 -25.59 12.86
N ARG A 35 0.47 -26.06 13.37
CA ARG A 35 -0.02 -27.41 13.09
C ARG A 35 -0.44 -27.55 11.62
N TRP A 36 -1.25 -26.63 11.10
CA TRP A 36 -1.63 -26.61 9.69
C TRP A 36 -0.41 -26.57 8.76
N VAL A 37 0.62 -25.78 9.10
CA VAL A 37 1.87 -25.75 8.33
C VAL A 37 2.50 -27.14 8.25
N LYS A 38 2.59 -27.87 9.37
CA LYS A 38 3.17 -29.23 9.40
C LYS A 38 2.34 -30.25 8.62
N GLU A 39 1.03 -30.12 8.63
CA GLU A 39 0.10 -31.08 8.02
C GLU A 39 -0.10 -30.83 6.52
N GLN A 40 -0.08 -29.57 6.09
CA GLN A 40 -0.47 -29.17 4.72
C GLN A 40 0.53 -28.17 4.12
N GLY A 41 0.95 -27.16 4.89
CA GLY A 41 1.81 -26.08 4.39
C GLY A 41 3.23 -26.50 3.96
N LEU A 42 3.73 -27.67 4.35
CA LEU A 42 5.03 -28.16 3.91
C LEU A 42 5.05 -28.65 2.45
N GLN A 43 3.88 -28.90 1.84
CA GLN A 43 3.80 -29.33 0.44
C GLN A 43 4.36 -28.28 -0.53
N TYR A 44 4.23 -26.99 -0.20
CA TYR A 44 4.79 -25.88 -0.98
C TYR A 44 6.32 -25.90 -1.03
N PHE A 45 6.95 -26.63 -0.10
CA PHE A 45 8.39 -26.80 -0.02
C PHE A 45 8.88 -28.15 -0.58
N ALA A 46 7.96 -29.05 -0.94
CA ALA A 46 8.29 -30.42 -1.33
C ALA A 46 9.00 -30.49 -2.69
N ALA A 47 8.66 -29.61 -3.64
CA ALA A 47 9.34 -29.52 -4.93
C ALA A 47 10.83 -29.16 -4.83
N PHE A 48 11.26 -28.53 -3.73
CA PHE A 48 12.67 -28.20 -3.47
C PHE A 48 13.44 -29.35 -2.80
N ALA A 49 12.75 -30.39 -2.35
CA ALA A 49 13.34 -31.53 -1.67
C ALA A 49 13.75 -32.67 -2.62
N GLU A 50 13.58 -32.53 -3.95
CA GLU A 50 13.96 -33.57 -4.90
C GLU A 50 15.49 -33.68 -5.04
N ASP A 51 16.25 -32.59 -4.85
CA ASP A 51 17.72 -32.58 -4.80
C ASP A 51 18.31 -32.28 -3.41
N GLU A 52 17.50 -31.80 -2.45
CA GLU A 52 17.93 -31.47 -1.09
C GLU A 52 17.40 -32.45 -0.03
N ASN A 53 18.11 -32.56 1.10
CA ASN A 53 17.67 -33.34 2.27
C ASN A 53 16.26 -32.89 2.71
N PRO A 54 15.22 -33.76 2.71
CA PRO A 54 13.83 -33.39 3.05
C PRO A 54 13.68 -32.66 4.40
N GLN A 55 14.62 -32.89 5.32
CA GLN A 55 14.66 -32.21 6.60
C GLN A 55 14.99 -30.70 6.48
N ILE A 56 15.77 -30.29 5.48
CA ILE A 56 16.12 -28.89 5.22
C ILE A 56 14.89 -28.14 4.70
N ALA A 57 14.19 -28.68 3.69
CA ALA A 57 12.94 -28.11 3.19
C ALA A 57 11.90 -27.93 4.31
N MET A 58 11.73 -28.96 5.16
CA MET A 58 10.88 -28.87 6.34
C MET A 58 11.31 -27.75 7.31
N ASN A 59 12.62 -27.65 7.59
CA ASN A 59 13.15 -26.63 8.49
C ASN A 59 12.95 -25.22 7.94
N MET A 60 13.10 -25.06 6.62
CA MET A 60 12.87 -23.81 5.89
C MET A 60 11.40 -23.43 5.95
N GLY A 61 10.49 -24.32 5.59
CA GLY A 61 9.05 -24.03 5.65
C GLY A 61 8.57 -23.65 7.05
N LEU A 62 9.06 -24.33 8.10
CA LEU A 62 8.74 -23.95 9.47
C LEU A 62 9.42 -22.65 9.92
N ALA A 63 10.61 -22.33 9.43
CA ALA A 63 11.26 -21.05 9.70
C ALA A 63 10.49 -19.89 9.04
N THR A 64 10.12 -20.05 7.77
CA THR A 64 9.30 -19.09 7.01
C THR A 64 7.94 -18.89 7.67
N ALA A 65 7.24 -19.96 8.05
CA ALA A 65 5.98 -19.86 8.78
C ALA A 65 6.08 -19.03 10.06
N ARG A 66 7.16 -19.19 10.83
CA ARG A 66 7.40 -18.37 12.03
C ARG A 66 7.65 -16.90 11.69
N ARG A 67 8.28 -16.58 10.55
CA ARG A 67 8.44 -15.20 10.07
C ARG A 67 7.10 -14.58 9.69
N ILE A 68 6.28 -15.32 8.94
CA ILE A 68 4.94 -14.89 8.55
C ILE A 68 4.11 -14.61 9.81
N TRP A 69 3.98 -15.57 10.74
CA TRP A 69 3.28 -15.35 12.01
C TRP A 69 3.76 -14.09 12.74
N ASN A 70 5.08 -13.93 12.87
CA ASN A 70 5.64 -12.81 13.62
C ASN A 70 5.39 -11.45 12.97
N ALA A 71 5.14 -11.42 11.65
CA ALA A 71 4.85 -10.22 10.90
C ALA A 71 3.34 -9.98 10.75
N THR A 72 2.48 -11.01 10.85
CA THR A 72 1.05 -10.87 10.60
C THR A 72 0.31 -10.16 11.73
N PRO A 73 -0.35 -9.02 11.45
CA PRO A 73 -1.31 -8.40 12.36
C PRO A 73 -2.42 -9.35 12.80
N LEU A 74 -2.75 -9.35 14.09
CA LEU A 74 -3.81 -10.18 14.65
C LEU A 74 -4.98 -9.32 15.12
N LYS A 75 -6.21 -9.68 14.74
CA LYS A 75 -7.44 -9.02 15.20
C LYS A 75 -7.54 -9.03 16.73
N ILE A 76 -7.21 -10.17 17.36
CA ILE A 76 -7.23 -10.30 18.82
C ILE A 76 -6.22 -9.38 19.53
N ASN A 77 -5.27 -8.83 18.78
CA ASN A 77 -4.25 -7.91 19.26
C ASN A 77 -4.36 -6.55 18.55
N GLN A 78 -5.59 -6.11 18.24
CA GLN A 78 -5.88 -4.79 17.65
C GLN A 78 -5.10 -4.55 16.35
N TYR A 79 -5.03 -5.60 15.53
CA TYR A 79 -4.30 -5.61 14.27
C TYR A 79 -2.82 -5.21 14.43
N ARG A 80 -2.21 -5.63 15.54
CA ARG A 80 -0.75 -5.59 15.73
C ARG A 80 -0.19 -7.00 15.76
N PRO A 81 1.04 -7.22 15.26
CA PRO A 81 1.68 -8.52 15.38
C PRO A 81 1.86 -8.93 16.84
N ASP A 82 1.70 -10.22 17.14
CA ASP A 82 2.05 -10.84 18.42
C ASP A 82 3.12 -11.93 18.19
N PRO A 83 4.41 -11.55 18.14
CA PRO A 83 5.47 -12.46 17.74
C PRO A 83 5.66 -13.63 18.70
N LEU A 84 5.97 -14.80 18.16
CA LEU A 84 6.36 -15.98 18.93
C LEU A 84 7.58 -15.68 19.79
N GLN A 85 7.58 -16.23 21.01
CA GLN A 85 8.74 -16.15 21.90
C GLN A 85 10.02 -16.60 21.19
N ASN A 86 11.07 -15.79 21.33
CA ASN A 86 12.40 -16.10 20.83
C ASN A 86 12.97 -17.32 21.54
N LEU A 87 13.54 -18.24 20.76
CA LEU A 87 14.18 -19.45 21.27
C LEU A 87 15.63 -19.17 21.64
N GLY A 88 15.98 -19.52 22.87
CA GLY A 88 17.36 -19.61 23.32
C GLY A 88 18.12 -20.71 22.59
N ARG A 89 19.45 -20.53 22.47
CA ARG A 89 20.35 -21.46 21.76
C ARG A 89 20.23 -22.92 22.23
N ASN A 90 19.91 -23.14 23.50
CA ASN A 90 19.83 -24.48 24.11
C ASN A 90 18.40 -25.02 24.24
N ASP A 91 17.38 -24.27 23.83
CA ASP A 91 15.99 -24.70 23.91
C ASP A 91 15.70 -25.85 22.94
N ARG A 92 14.64 -26.60 23.19
CA ARG A 92 14.18 -27.65 22.27
C ARG A 92 13.75 -27.00 20.95
N CYS A 93 14.23 -27.55 19.83
CA CYS A 93 13.91 -27.00 18.52
C CYS A 93 12.42 -27.13 18.18
N TYR A 94 11.83 -26.08 17.60
CA TYR A 94 10.40 -26.01 17.22
C TYR A 94 10.00 -27.02 16.13
N CYS A 95 10.96 -27.54 15.36
CA CYS A 95 10.68 -28.50 14.30
C CYS A 95 10.25 -29.88 14.82
N GLY A 96 10.42 -30.16 16.11
CA GLY A 96 10.06 -31.44 16.71
C GLY A 96 11.17 -32.50 16.69
N SER A 97 12.37 -32.16 16.21
CA SER A 97 13.52 -33.10 16.15
C SER A 97 14.06 -33.56 17.51
N GLY A 98 13.66 -32.92 18.61
CA GLY A 98 14.19 -33.16 19.95
C GLY A 98 15.59 -32.59 20.20
N LYS A 99 16.29 -32.07 19.17
CA LYS A 99 17.62 -31.44 19.28
C LYS A 99 17.54 -30.04 19.89
N LYS A 100 18.67 -29.53 20.39
CA LYS A 100 18.82 -28.12 20.78
C LYS A 100 18.71 -27.22 19.55
N PHE A 101 18.10 -26.05 19.69
CA PHE A 101 17.88 -25.11 18.57
C PHE A 101 19.18 -24.78 17.80
N LYS A 102 20.28 -24.51 18.51
CA LYS A 102 21.59 -24.24 17.91
C LYS A 102 22.20 -25.39 17.09
N GLN A 103 21.73 -26.62 17.31
CA GLN A 103 22.20 -27.83 16.62
C GLN A 103 21.20 -28.29 15.54
N CYS A 104 20.18 -27.49 15.26
CA CYS A 104 19.10 -27.82 14.34
C CYS A 104 18.71 -26.57 13.54
N CYS A 105 17.51 -26.03 13.71
CA CYS A 105 16.98 -24.98 12.85
C CYS A 105 17.64 -23.60 13.00
N GLN A 106 18.53 -23.36 13.97
CA GLN A 106 19.10 -22.01 14.18
C GLN A 106 19.80 -21.47 12.92
N PHE A 107 20.58 -22.30 12.23
CA PHE A 107 21.25 -21.88 11.01
C PHE A 107 20.24 -21.46 9.94
N VAL A 108 19.25 -22.32 9.66
CA VAL A 108 18.21 -22.03 8.66
C VAL A 108 17.43 -20.78 9.05
N TYR A 109 16.93 -20.68 10.29
CA TYR A 109 16.13 -19.55 10.77
C TYR A 109 16.85 -18.20 10.64
N ASN A 110 18.15 -18.17 10.93
CA ASN A 110 18.97 -16.96 10.79
C ASN A 110 19.22 -16.56 9.34
N ASN A 111 19.10 -17.48 8.39
CA ASN A 111 19.26 -17.23 6.95
C ASN A 111 17.92 -16.96 6.24
N ILE A 112 16.77 -17.16 6.91
CA ILE A 112 15.50 -16.67 6.39
C ILE A 112 15.38 -15.18 6.73
N PRO A 113 15.17 -14.31 5.72
CA PRO A 113 14.96 -12.87 5.93
C PRO A 113 13.89 -12.59 6.99
N ALA A 114 14.08 -11.50 7.73
CA ALA A 114 12.98 -10.96 8.50
C ALA A 114 11.89 -10.47 7.52
N MET A 115 10.64 -10.57 7.95
CA MET A 115 9.49 -10.06 7.22
C MET A 115 8.96 -8.87 8.02
N ASP A 116 8.71 -7.76 7.34
CA ASP A 116 8.06 -6.62 7.96
C ASP A 116 6.55 -6.85 8.01
N SER A 117 5.89 -6.29 9.03
CA SER A 117 4.44 -6.26 9.08
C SER A 117 3.84 -5.52 7.89
N GLU A 118 4.54 -4.50 7.35
CA GLU A 118 4.09 -3.74 6.18
C GLU A 118 3.90 -4.63 4.95
N GLU A 119 4.79 -5.61 4.76
CA GLU A 119 4.77 -6.54 3.62
C GLU A 119 3.58 -7.51 3.65
N VAL A 120 2.96 -7.71 4.82
CA VAL A 120 1.87 -8.66 5.02
C VAL A 120 0.51 -8.04 4.70
N TRP A 121 0.38 -6.72 4.88
CA TRP A 121 -0.91 -6.04 4.78
C TRP A 121 -1.65 -6.27 3.46
N PRO A 122 -1.03 -6.18 2.27
CA PRO A 122 -1.73 -6.43 1.01
C PRO A 122 -2.46 -7.78 0.99
N GLN A 123 -1.79 -8.84 1.46
CA GLN A 123 -2.36 -10.19 1.52
C GLN A 123 -3.38 -10.35 2.65
N LEU A 124 -3.18 -9.67 3.79
CA LEU A 124 -4.12 -9.72 4.91
C LEU A 124 -5.46 -9.08 4.52
N LEU A 125 -5.43 -7.99 3.77
CA LEU A 125 -6.64 -7.26 3.37
C LEU A 125 -7.59 -8.12 2.54
N HIS A 126 -7.07 -8.95 1.63
CA HIS A 126 -7.88 -9.93 0.90
C HIS A 126 -8.57 -10.97 1.79
N SER A 127 -8.17 -11.08 3.06
CA SER A 127 -8.77 -11.98 4.05
C SER A 127 -9.73 -11.29 5.02
N LEU A 128 -9.77 -9.95 5.07
CA LEU A 128 -10.63 -9.20 5.99
C LEU A 128 -12.06 -9.06 5.42
N SER A 129 -13.07 -9.11 6.28
CA SER A 129 -14.41 -8.63 5.92
C SER A 129 -14.45 -7.09 5.90
N PRO A 130 -15.46 -6.45 5.27
CA PRO A 130 -15.62 -5.00 5.31
C PRO A 130 -15.68 -4.41 6.73
N GLU A 131 -16.33 -5.11 7.66
CA GLU A 131 -16.38 -4.70 9.06
C GLU A 131 -15.01 -4.80 9.74
N GLU A 132 -14.25 -5.86 9.43
CA GLU A 132 -12.90 -6.05 9.97
C GLU A 132 -11.90 -5.03 9.41
N LEU A 133 -12.07 -4.65 8.15
CA LEU A 133 -11.29 -3.59 7.53
C LEU A 133 -11.59 -2.24 8.19
N THR A 134 -12.85 -1.93 8.43
CA THR A 134 -13.26 -0.71 9.16
C THR A 134 -12.64 -0.69 10.57
N GLU A 135 -12.72 -1.81 11.30
CA GLU A 135 -12.09 -1.95 12.63
C GLU A 135 -10.56 -1.74 12.57
N ALA A 136 -9.88 -2.31 11.56
CA ALA A 136 -8.44 -2.15 11.37
C ALA A 136 -8.05 -0.69 11.06
N LEU A 137 -8.86 0.02 10.27
CA LEU A 137 -8.67 1.43 9.92
C LEU A 137 -8.73 2.31 11.17
N GLU A 138 -9.70 2.07 12.07
CA GLU A 138 -9.84 2.80 13.34
C GLU A 138 -8.59 2.67 14.24
N HIS A 139 -7.91 1.53 14.18
CA HIS A 139 -6.69 1.28 14.96
C HIS A 139 -5.45 2.02 14.44
N LYS A 140 -5.50 2.60 13.23
CA LYS A 140 -4.40 3.40 12.65
C LYS A 140 -3.08 2.62 12.56
N VAL A 141 -3.16 1.36 12.18
CA VAL A 141 -2.01 0.43 12.08
C VAL A 141 -1.70 0.00 10.65
N ILE A 142 -2.58 0.28 9.70
CA ILE A 142 -2.37 -0.02 8.28
C ILE A 142 -1.40 1.03 7.71
N PRO A 143 -0.34 0.61 6.98
CA PRO A 143 0.59 1.52 6.33
C PRO A 143 -0.11 2.44 5.32
N THR A 144 0.34 3.69 5.25
CA THR A 144 -0.30 4.70 4.38
C THR A 144 -0.26 4.32 2.90
N SER A 145 0.83 3.71 2.41
CA SER A 145 0.90 3.21 1.02
C SER A 145 -0.20 2.21 0.73
N VAL A 146 -0.42 1.26 1.65
CA VAL A 146 -1.46 0.25 1.52
C VAL A 146 -2.86 0.88 1.60
N LEU A 147 -3.07 1.88 2.45
CA LEU A 147 -4.34 2.61 2.50
C LEU A 147 -4.65 3.34 1.19
N ILE A 148 -3.62 3.87 0.52
CA ILE A 148 -3.76 4.50 -0.79
C ILE A 148 -4.14 3.46 -1.85
N ASP A 149 -3.51 2.30 -1.85
CA ASP A 149 -3.83 1.21 -2.77
C ASP A 149 -5.28 0.74 -2.55
N ILE A 150 -5.71 0.52 -1.30
CA ILE A 150 -7.10 0.15 -0.96
C ILE A 150 -8.09 1.20 -1.48
N ALA A 151 -7.80 2.49 -1.25
CA ALA A 151 -8.70 3.56 -1.70
C ALA A 151 -8.76 3.64 -3.22
N SER A 152 -7.64 3.37 -3.91
CA SER A 152 -7.59 3.34 -5.37
C SER A 152 -8.39 2.17 -5.93
N ASP A 153 -8.18 0.97 -5.40
CA ASP A 153 -8.90 -0.25 -5.83
C ASP A 153 -10.41 -0.09 -5.60
N ALA A 154 -10.81 0.45 -4.44
CA ALA A 154 -12.21 0.71 -4.14
C ALA A 154 -12.84 1.74 -5.10
N PHE A 155 -12.08 2.75 -5.52
CA PHE A 155 -12.56 3.71 -6.52
C PHE A 155 -12.78 3.05 -7.88
N ASP A 156 -11.83 2.20 -8.31
CA ASP A 156 -11.93 1.45 -9.57
C ASP A 156 -13.12 0.45 -9.56
N ASP A 157 -13.47 -0.08 -8.38
CA ASP A 157 -14.64 -0.93 -8.15
C ASP A 157 -15.96 -0.15 -7.92
N GLU A 158 -15.95 1.18 -8.14
CA GLU A 158 -17.09 2.09 -7.97
C GLU A 158 -17.60 2.21 -6.51
N GLU A 159 -16.80 1.81 -5.52
CA GLU A 159 -17.09 1.93 -4.08
C GLU A 159 -16.67 3.31 -3.53
N TYR A 160 -17.28 4.37 -4.07
CA TYR A 160 -16.87 5.76 -3.82
C TYR A 160 -17.04 6.22 -2.36
N GLU A 161 -18.09 5.78 -1.65
CA GLU A 161 -18.25 6.10 -0.23
C GLU A 161 -17.14 5.48 0.62
N PHE A 162 -16.71 4.26 0.29
CA PHE A 162 -15.63 3.57 0.99
C PHE A 162 -14.28 4.24 0.70
N THR A 163 -14.06 4.67 -0.54
CA THR A 163 -12.92 5.51 -0.95
C THR A 163 -12.86 6.79 -0.10
N CYS A 164 -13.97 7.53 -0.02
CA CYS A 164 -14.06 8.77 0.77
C CYS A 164 -13.83 8.52 2.27
N HIS A 165 -14.38 7.42 2.81
CA HIS A 165 -14.20 7.06 4.21
C HIS A 165 -12.72 6.78 4.52
N THR A 166 -12.07 5.95 3.71
CA THR A 166 -10.66 5.57 3.87
C THR A 166 -9.74 6.78 3.78
N LEU A 167 -9.84 7.55 2.70
CA LEU A 167 -9.03 8.76 2.51
C LEU A 167 -9.35 9.83 3.57
N GLY A 168 -10.61 9.98 3.96
CA GLY A 168 -11.03 10.90 5.01
C GLY A 168 -10.30 10.65 6.33
N MET A 169 -10.15 9.39 6.74
CA MET A 169 -9.36 9.02 7.92
C MET A 169 -7.89 9.37 7.77
N ILE A 170 -7.31 9.17 6.59
CA ILE A 170 -5.92 9.55 6.33
C ILE A 170 -5.77 11.07 6.45
N PHE A 171 -6.63 11.86 5.81
CA PHE A 171 -6.55 13.32 5.86
C PHE A 171 -6.80 13.89 7.26
N GLU A 172 -7.67 13.26 8.06
CA GLU A 172 -7.98 13.73 9.41
C GLU A 172 -6.87 13.39 10.42
N TYR A 173 -6.27 12.20 10.32
CA TYR A 173 -5.40 11.68 11.38
C TYR A 173 -3.95 11.43 10.97
N GLN A 174 -3.67 11.35 9.66
CA GLN A 174 -2.41 10.85 9.13
C GLN A 174 -1.92 11.63 7.89
N ALA A 175 -2.38 12.87 7.69
CA ALA A 175 -2.03 13.64 6.50
C ALA A 175 -0.51 13.79 6.29
N ASP A 176 0.25 13.90 7.38
CA ASP A 176 1.71 14.00 7.35
C ASP A 176 2.41 12.70 6.85
N LEU A 177 1.72 11.56 6.92
CA LEU A 177 2.25 10.27 6.45
C LEU A 177 2.07 10.06 4.95
N LEU A 178 1.23 10.88 4.29
CA LEU A 178 1.00 10.77 2.85
C LEU A 178 2.27 11.01 2.04
N LYS A 179 3.18 11.89 2.49
CA LYS A 179 4.45 12.18 1.80
C LYS A 179 4.24 12.31 0.28
N GLU A 180 4.91 11.49 -0.54
CA GLU A 180 4.78 11.45 -1.99
C GLU A 180 3.37 11.16 -2.52
N TYR A 181 2.52 10.47 -1.75
CA TYR A 181 1.13 10.16 -2.13
C TYR A 181 0.18 11.34 -1.98
N GLY A 182 0.60 12.46 -1.39
CA GLY A 182 -0.28 13.58 -1.06
C GLY A 182 -1.00 14.18 -2.26
N SER A 183 -0.35 14.26 -3.43
CA SER A 183 -0.98 14.78 -4.65
C SER A 183 -2.07 13.83 -5.16
N PHE A 184 -1.73 12.54 -5.26
CA PHE A 184 -2.64 11.49 -5.71
C PHE A 184 -3.87 11.35 -4.81
N ALA A 185 -3.67 11.29 -3.49
CA ALA A 185 -4.75 11.16 -2.51
C ALA A 185 -5.78 12.30 -2.61
N VAL A 186 -5.33 13.53 -2.87
CA VAL A 186 -6.22 14.68 -3.05
C VAL A 186 -7.04 14.53 -4.32
N GLN A 187 -6.42 14.14 -5.45
CA GLN A 187 -7.16 13.94 -6.70
C GLN A 187 -8.21 12.83 -6.54
N LEU A 188 -7.81 11.68 -6.00
CA LEU A 188 -8.69 10.53 -5.80
C LEU A 188 -9.89 10.87 -4.89
N MET A 189 -9.67 11.61 -3.80
CA MET A 189 -10.76 12.07 -2.93
C MET A 189 -11.74 13.00 -3.68
N CYS A 190 -11.21 13.92 -4.48
CA CYS A 190 -12.03 14.84 -5.26
C CYS A 190 -12.81 14.13 -6.38
N ASP A 191 -12.20 13.16 -7.05
CA ASP A 191 -12.85 12.35 -8.08
C ASP A 191 -13.99 11.52 -7.43
N ALA A 192 -13.76 10.92 -6.26
CA ALA A 192 -14.80 10.20 -5.52
C ALA A 192 -15.96 11.11 -5.08
N PHE A 193 -15.69 12.35 -4.68
CA PHE A 193 -16.77 13.31 -4.40
C PHE A 193 -17.57 13.68 -5.64
N ASP A 194 -16.92 13.80 -6.80
CA ASP A 194 -17.60 14.17 -8.04
C ASP A 194 -18.49 13.04 -8.55
N GLU A 195 -18.03 11.78 -8.46
CA GLU A 195 -18.85 10.60 -8.79
C GLU A 195 -20.08 10.47 -7.86
N LEU A 196 -19.94 10.86 -6.59
CA LEU A 196 -21.06 10.92 -5.63
C LEU A 196 -21.97 12.15 -5.80
N GLY A 197 -21.62 13.12 -6.66
CA GLY A 197 -22.33 14.39 -6.80
C GLY A 197 -22.22 15.31 -5.55
N ASN A 198 -21.21 15.08 -4.71
CA ASN A 198 -20.99 15.76 -3.42
C ASN A 198 -20.14 17.04 -3.59
N SER A 199 -20.59 17.96 -4.44
CA SER A 199 -19.81 19.16 -4.79
C SER A 199 -19.54 20.10 -3.61
N GLU A 200 -20.45 20.20 -2.63
CA GLU A 200 -20.25 21.03 -1.44
C GLU A 200 -19.13 20.49 -0.54
N GLN A 201 -19.10 19.17 -0.33
CA GLN A 201 -18.03 18.50 0.40
C GLN A 201 -16.70 18.63 -0.34
N ASN A 202 -16.69 18.51 -1.67
CA ASN A 202 -15.48 18.69 -2.48
C ASN A 202 -14.88 20.09 -2.30
N LEU A 203 -15.70 21.14 -2.42
CA LEU A 203 -15.25 22.52 -2.22
C LEU A 203 -14.74 22.77 -0.80
N THR A 204 -15.43 22.23 0.21
CA THR A 204 -15.04 22.34 1.62
C THR A 204 -13.69 21.65 1.87
N PHE A 205 -13.53 20.43 1.35
CA PHE A 205 -12.28 19.68 1.40
C PHE A 205 -11.13 20.46 0.77
N LEU A 206 -11.32 21.01 -0.44
CA LEU A 206 -10.31 21.82 -1.12
C LEU A 206 -9.95 23.10 -0.37
N GLU A 207 -10.91 23.76 0.29
CA GLU A 207 -10.60 24.93 1.12
C GLU A 207 -9.68 24.58 2.30
N ILE A 208 -9.93 23.44 2.94
CA ILE A 208 -9.09 22.94 4.03
C ILE A 208 -7.69 22.60 3.50
N GLN A 209 -7.60 21.79 2.43
CA GLN A 209 -6.32 21.30 1.94
C GLN A 209 -5.43 22.39 1.32
N ARG A 210 -6.01 23.48 0.79
CA ARG A 210 -5.23 24.66 0.34
C ARG A 210 -4.46 25.36 1.47
N LYS A 211 -4.81 25.09 2.73
CA LYS A 211 -4.14 25.60 3.92
C LYS A 211 -3.20 24.57 4.56
N SER A 212 -3.07 23.37 3.96
CA SER A 212 -2.20 22.31 4.47
C SER A 212 -0.74 22.75 4.51
N GLU A 213 -0.01 22.31 5.54
CA GLU A 213 1.44 22.48 5.63
C GLU A 213 2.18 21.57 4.63
N HIS A 214 1.54 20.49 4.19
CA HIS A 214 2.13 19.54 3.26
C HIS A 214 2.07 20.07 1.82
N THR A 215 3.25 20.32 1.23
CA THR A 215 3.40 20.95 -0.09
C THR A 215 2.62 20.24 -1.20
N LEU A 216 2.71 18.91 -1.29
CA LEU A 216 2.01 18.14 -2.34
C LEU A 216 0.49 18.17 -2.21
N ILE A 217 -0.02 18.11 -0.97
CA ILE A 217 -1.47 18.18 -0.70
C ILE A 217 -1.98 19.58 -1.08
N ARG A 218 -1.26 20.61 -0.62
CA ARG A 218 -1.60 22.01 -0.89
C ARG A 218 -1.54 22.33 -2.39
N GLY A 219 -0.51 21.86 -3.09
CA GLY A 219 -0.35 22.03 -4.53
C GLY A 219 -1.48 21.37 -5.32
N ALA A 220 -1.79 20.10 -5.00
CA ALA A 220 -2.88 19.37 -5.64
C ALA A 220 -4.26 19.99 -5.38
N ALA A 221 -4.49 20.52 -4.17
CA ALA A 221 -5.74 21.23 -3.85
C ALA A 221 -5.91 22.50 -4.70
N TRP A 222 -4.84 23.27 -4.92
CA TRP A 222 -4.87 24.42 -5.83
C TRP A 222 -5.04 24.00 -7.30
N GLN A 223 -4.42 22.90 -7.72
CA GLN A 223 -4.64 22.34 -9.06
C GLN A 223 -6.11 21.97 -9.28
N ARG A 224 -6.74 21.24 -8.33
CA ARG A 224 -8.15 20.87 -8.45
C ARG A 224 -9.05 22.09 -8.45
N THR A 225 -8.75 23.08 -7.60
CA THR A 225 -9.46 24.37 -7.59
C THR A 225 -9.42 25.06 -8.96
N ALA A 226 -8.27 25.04 -9.65
CA ALA A 226 -8.15 25.60 -11.00
C ALA A 226 -9.04 24.84 -12.00
N ALA A 227 -9.05 23.51 -11.95
CA ALA A 227 -9.93 22.70 -12.79
C ALA A 227 -11.42 22.97 -12.52
N THR A 228 -11.82 23.13 -11.25
CA THR A 228 -13.20 23.49 -10.87
C THR A 228 -13.60 24.86 -11.44
N HIS A 229 -12.74 25.87 -11.34
CA HIS A 229 -13.02 27.19 -11.93
C HIS A 229 -13.11 27.14 -13.46
N LEU A 230 -12.24 26.36 -14.11
CA LEU A 230 -12.27 26.16 -15.56
C LEU A 230 -13.63 25.57 -16.01
N LEU A 231 -14.09 24.52 -15.34
CA LEU A 231 -15.38 23.89 -15.64
C LEU A 231 -16.57 24.83 -15.38
N ALA A 232 -16.44 25.77 -14.45
CA ALA A 232 -17.42 26.81 -14.19
C ALA A 232 -17.37 27.99 -15.20
N GLY A 233 -16.41 27.99 -16.14
CA GLY A 233 -16.18 29.06 -17.10
C GLY A 233 -15.48 30.30 -16.52
N ASP A 234 -14.93 30.22 -15.31
CA ASP A 234 -14.21 31.31 -14.64
C ASP A 234 -12.71 31.21 -14.94
N SER A 235 -12.33 31.63 -16.15
CA SER A 235 -10.94 31.58 -16.64
C SER A 235 -9.98 32.38 -15.75
N GLU A 236 -10.37 33.56 -15.26
CA GLU A 236 -9.49 34.41 -14.44
C GLU A 236 -9.11 33.71 -13.13
N SER A 237 -10.10 33.17 -12.41
CA SER A 237 -9.84 32.42 -11.17
C SER A 237 -9.10 31.12 -11.44
N ALA A 238 -9.38 30.43 -12.56
CA ALA A 238 -8.67 29.22 -12.95
C ALA A 238 -7.17 29.48 -13.14
N TRP A 239 -6.80 30.55 -13.86
CA TRP A 239 -5.39 30.91 -14.06
C TRP A 239 -4.70 31.33 -12.76
N ALA A 240 -5.40 32.11 -11.91
CA ALA A 240 -4.87 32.50 -10.60
C ALA A 240 -4.58 31.28 -9.70
N ALA A 241 -5.47 30.29 -9.70
CA ALA A 241 -5.30 29.04 -8.97
C ALA A 241 -4.16 28.19 -9.55
N LEU A 242 -4.07 28.03 -10.88
CA LEU A 242 -2.99 27.30 -11.54
C LEU A 242 -1.62 27.92 -11.23
N HIS A 243 -1.51 29.25 -11.29
CA HIS A 243 -0.26 29.96 -10.95
C HIS A 243 0.12 29.77 -9.48
N THR A 244 -0.86 29.69 -8.58
CA THR A 244 -0.62 29.41 -7.17
C THR A 244 -0.11 27.97 -6.99
N ALA A 245 -0.76 26.98 -7.61
CA ALA A 245 -0.32 25.59 -7.62
C ALA A 245 1.12 25.45 -8.12
N ARG A 246 1.46 26.13 -9.23
CA ARG A 246 2.81 26.14 -9.83
C ARG A 246 3.89 26.67 -8.91
N LYS A 247 3.59 27.71 -8.12
CA LYS A 247 4.55 28.28 -7.16
C LYS A 247 4.84 27.32 -6.01
N ILE A 248 3.86 26.50 -5.64
CA ILE A 248 3.96 25.54 -4.54
C ILE A 248 4.70 24.28 -5.00
N SER A 249 4.31 23.72 -6.14
CA SER A 249 4.85 22.46 -6.66
C SER A 249 5.21 22.62 -8.15
N PRO A 250 6.34 23.24 -8.49
CA PRO A 250 6.68 23.59 -9.87
C PRO A 250 6.94 22.38 -10.76
N ASP A 251 7.35 21.25 -10.17
CA ASP A 251 7.78 20.05 -10.88
C ASP A 251 6.63 19.03 -11.10
N GLU A 252 5.39 19.35 -10.71
CA GLU A 252 4.23 18.48 -10.88
C GLU A 252 3.79 18.41 -12.36
N PRO A 253 3.90 17.25 -13.03
CA PRO A 253 3.59 17.14 -14.46
C PRO A 253 2.12 17.40 -14.80
N THR A 254 1.22 17.11 -13.85
CA THR A 254 -0.23 17.31 -14.01
C THR A 254 -0.59 18.78 -14.22
N LEU A 255 0.20 19.70 -13.67
CA LEU A 255 -0.01 21.13 -13.86
C LEU A 255 0.26 21.55 -15.30
N ASP A 256 1.26 20.95 -15.97
CA ASP A 256 1.57 21.25 -17.37
C ASP A 256 0.42 20.83 -18.29
N THR A 257 -0.15 19.66 -18.05
CA THR A 257 -1.34 19.17 -18.75
C THR A 257 -2.52 20.13 -18.57
N LEU A 258 -2.79 20.57 -17.34
CA LEU A 258 -3.88 21.51 -17.06
C LEU A 258 -3.67 22.87 -17.76
N GLU A 259 -2.44 23.39 -17.77
CA GLU A 259 -2.10 24.63 -18.48
C GLU A 259 -2.40 24.53 -19.99
N LEU A 260 -2.03 23.40 -20.60
CA LEU A 260 -2.33 23.14 -22.01
C LEU A 260 -3.83 23.10 -22.27
N TYR A 261 -4.60 22.39 -21.43
CA TYR A 261 -6.06 22.35 -21.55
C TYR A 261 -6.68 23.75 -21.46
N MET A 262 -6.24 24.57 -20.50
CA MET A 262 -6.75 25.94 -20.35
C MET A 262 -6.43 26.82 -21.57
N LEU A 263 -5.23 26.71 -22.16
CA LEU A 263 -4.89 27.44 -23.38
C LEU A 263 -5.74 26.99 -24.58
N LEU A 264 -6.04 25.69 -24.66
CA LEU A 264 -6.88 25.15 -25.73
C LEU A 264 -8.34 25.58 -25.58
N ASP A 265 -8.87 25.57 -24.36
CA ASP A 265 -10.24 26.02 -24.04
C ASP A 265 -10.45 27.50 -24.41
N GLU A 266 -9.44 28.34 -24.16
CA GLU A 266 -9.43 29.76 -24.56
C GLU A 266 -9.17 30.00 -26.06
N GLY A 267 -8.96 28.94 -26.85
CA GLY A 267 -8.62 29.05 -28.28
C GLY A 267 -7.23 29.63 -28.55
N ARG A 268 -6.32 29.63 -27.56
CA ARG A 268 -4.94 30.15 -27.66
C ARG A 268 -3.98 29.09 -28.20
N PHE A 269 -4.33 28.52 -29.36
CA PHE A 269 -3.63 27.37 -29.96
C PHE A 269 -2.13 27.60 -30.20
N ASP A 270 -1.73 28.79 -30.65
CA ASP A 270 -0.31 29.11 -30.89
C ASP A 270 0.53 29.02 -29.60
N LEU A 271 -0.04 29.44 -28.48
CA LEU A 271 0.63 29.39 -27.18
C LEU A 271 0.62 27.97 -26.63
N ALA A 272 -0.48 27.23 -26.78
CA ALA A 272 -0.55 25.82 -26.42
C ALA A 272 0.52 24.99 -27.16
N MET A 273 0.68 25.20 -28.47
CA MET A 273 1.70 24.52 -29.28
C MET A 273 3.12 24.84 -28.82
N ARG A 274 3.46 26.11 -28.62
CA ARG A 274 4.79 26.50 -28.10
C ARG A 274 5.06 25.90 -26.73
N ARG A 275 4.04 25.86 -25.86
CA ARG A 275 4.17 25.28 -24.52
C ARG A 275 4.42 23.77 -24.61
N ALA A 276 3.65 23.05 -25.42
CA ALA A 276 3.81 21.62 -25.63
C ALA A 276 5.21 21.26 -26.19
N GLU A 277 5.74 22.05 -27.13
CA GLU A 277 7.09 21.87 -27.67
C GLU A 277 8.18 22.04 -26.59
N MET A 278 8.05 23.06 -25.72
CA MET A 278 8.98 23.26 -24.61
C MET A 278 8.95 22.09 -23.62
N LEU A 279 7.75 21.62 -23.27
CA LEU A 279 7.55 20.49 -22.36
C LEU A 279 8.15 19.20 -22.93
N GLN A 280 7.92 18.91 -24.22
CA GLN A 280 8.49 17.75 -24.89
C GLN A 280 10.02 17.76 -24.85
N GLN A 281 10.65 18.93 -25.00
CA GLN A 281 12.10 19.07 -24.90
C GLN A 281 12.62 18.86 -23.47
N GLN A 282 11.85 19.27 -22.46
CA GLN A 282 12.19 19.07 -21.05
C GLN A 282 12.12 17.59 -20.68
N TRP A 283 11.05 16.87 -21.04
CA TRP A 283 10.88 15.45 -20.71
C TRP A 283 11.89 14.54 -21.43
N ARG A 284 12.36 14.91 -22.62
CA ARG A 284 13.43 14.15 -23.32
C ARG A 284 14.81 14.25 -22.64
N ARG A 285 14.99 15.17 -21.69
CA ARG A 285 16.26 15.42 -21.00
C ARG A 285 16.32 14.81 -19.59
N GLN A 286 15.20 14.34 -19.07
CA GLN A 286 15.10 13.59 -17.81
C GLN A 286 15.29 12.10 -18.08
#